data_AF-A0A3A6PEH7-F1
#
_entry.id   AF-A0A3A6PEH7-F1
#
_cell.length_a   1.000
_cell.length_b   1.000
_cell.length_c   1.000
_cell.angle_alpha   90.00
_cell.angle_beta   90.00
_cell.angle_gamma   90.00
#
_symmetry.space_group_name_H-M   'P 1'
#
loop_
_entity.id
_entity.type
_entity.pdbx_description
1 polymer ?
#
loop_
_entity_poly.entity_id
_entity_poly.type
_entity_poly.pdbx_seq_one_letter_code
_entity_poly.pdbx_strand_id
1 'polypeptide(L)'
;MARTLALIALMLVCYLALPGQRADALKCMEQPNIEENAEHYDGIVVAQVDEIKESKHKNILKLKVLQSFKKVKETSIKVYENADWGTSKEGESYLFYLKKDNGKWELPLCSPTKPLDEAADDLAYLKEREIQLHFDSAVPLQLNGADSFQLQSVKKAEDESAARLAAAASTPTDEKSSFAWQYAAIPLGIVGFAAYGVIRVRAARKGEGE
;
A
#
# COMPACT_ATOMS: atom_id res chain seq x y z
N MET A 1 39.04 -39.67 -26.85
CA MET A 1 38.79 -38.29 -27.36
C MET A 1 37.43 -38.15 -28.02
N ALA A 2 37.01 -39.01 -28.96
CA ALA A 2 35.68 -38.88 -29.59
C ALA A 2 34.50 -39.00 -28.61
N ARG A 3 34.58 -39.95 -27.65
CA ARG A 3 33.52 -40.15 -26.62
C ARG A 3 33.37 -38.97 -25.66
N THR A 4 34.47 -38.33 -25.28
CA THR A 4 34.46 -37.15 -24.40
C THR A 4 33.90 -35.93 -25.13
N LEU A 5 34.24 -35.74 -26.42
CA LEU A 5 33.66 -34.68 -27.24
C LEU A 5 32.15 -34.88 -27.47
N ALA A 6 31.70 -36.12 -27.68
CA ALA A 6 30.27 -36.41 -27.82
C ALA A 6 29.47 -36.10 -26.55
N LEU A 7 30.02 -36.41 -25.37
CA LEU A 7 29.37 -36.09 -24.09
C LEU A 7 29.32 -34.58 -23.82
N ILE A 8 30.39 -33.85 -24.16
CA ILE A 8 30.42 -32.38 -24.01
C ILE A 8 29.42 -31.74 -24.98
N ALA A 9 29.36 -32.20 -26.23
CA ALA A 9 28.40 -31.72 -27.21
C ALA A 9 26.95 -31.99 -26.77
N LEU A 10 26.68 -33.18 -26.20
CA LEU A 10 25.36 -33.53 -25.67
C LEU A 10 24.97 -32.62 -24.49
N MET A 11 25.88 -32.40 -23.53
CA MET A 11 25.68 -31.47 -22.41
C MET A 11 25.36 -30.04 -22.90
N LEU A 12 26.09 -29.57 -23.91
CA LEU A 12 25.90 -28.23 -24.47
C LEU A 12 24.53 -28.08 -25.15
N VAL A 13 24.11 -29.10 -25.91
CA VAL A 13 22.79 -29.14 -26.56
C VAL A 13 21.69 -29.19 -25.51
N CYS A 14 21.84 -29.98 -24.44
CA CYS A 14 20.88 -30.00 -23.34
C CYS A 14 20.79 -28.64 -22.61
N TYR A 15 21.92 -27.96 -22.39
CA TYR A 15 21.94 -26.64 -21.77
C TYR A 15 21.23 -25.57 -22.63
N LEU A 16 21.45 -25.59 -23.94
CA LEU A 16 20.83 -24.66 -24.88
C LEU A 16 19.33 -24.96 -25.14
N ALA A 17 18.92 -26.21 -24.96
CA ALA A 17 17.52 -26.63 -25.14
C ALA A 17 16.62 -26.30 -23.93
N LEU A 18 17.19 -25.91 -22.78
CA LEU A 18 16.39 -25.49 -21.63
C LEU A 18 15.84 -24.08 -21.90
N PRO A 19 14.51 -23.89 -21.95
CA PRO A 19 13.93 -22.56 -22.08
C PRO A 19 14.37 -21.72 -20.88
N GLY A 20 14.90 -20.52 -21.15
CA GLY A 20 15.30 -19.59 -20.11
C GLY A 20 14.13 -19.34 -19.16
N GLN A 21 14.30 -19.72 -17.88
CA GLN A 21 13.29 -19.44 -16.87
C GLN A 21 13.17 -17.92 -16.75
N ARG A 22 12.02 -17.39 -17.17
CA ARG A 22 11.73 -15.96 -17.03
C ARG A 22 11.67 -15.66 -15.55
N ALA A 23 12.57 -14.79 -15.08
CA ALA A 23 12.53 -14.33 -13.70
C ALA A 23 11.26 -13.48 -13.50
N ASP A 24 10.26 -14.01 -12.81
CA ASP A 24 9.00 -13.32 -12.52
C ASP A 24 9.17 -12.12 -11.56
N ALA A 25 10.38 -11.86 -11.07
CA ALA A 25 10.69 -10.71 -10.21
C ALA A 25 10.49 -9.35 -10.91
N LEU A 26 10.61 -9.27 -12.24
CA LEU A 26 10.48 -8.01 -12.98
C LEU A 26 9.01 -7.59 -13.21
N LYS A 27 8.05 -8.52 -13.15
CA LYS A 27 6.63 -8.24 -13.43
C LYS A 27 5.98 -7.29 -12.41
N CYS A 28 6.54 -7.18 -11.22
CA CYS A 28 6.01 -6.30 -10.17
C CYS A 28 6.40 -4.84 -10.39
N MET A 29 7.38 -4.59 -11.26
CA MET A 29 7.88 -3.24 -11.55
C MET A 29 7.05 -2.53 -12.62
N GLU A 30 6.42 -3.29 -13.53
CA GLU A 30 5.48 -2.76 -14.52
C GLU A 30 4.07 -2.89 -13.94
N GLN A 31 3.68 -1.91 -13.11
CA GLN A 31 2.32 -1.89 -12.61
C GLN A 31 1.35 -1.56 -13.74
N PRO A 32 0.30 -2.37 -13.94
CA PRO A 32 -0.78 -2.05 -14.86
C PRO A 32 -1.45 -0.73 -14.49
N ASN A 33 -2.18 -0.13 -15.42
CA ASN A 33 -2.95 1.08 -15.12
C ASN A 33 -4.14 0.78 -14.18
N ILE A 34 -4.81 1.82 -13.69
CA ILE A 34 -5.90 1.69 -12.69
C ILE A 34 -7.05 0.81 -13.20
N GLU A 35 -7.40 0.91 -14.48
CA GLU A 35 -8.46 0.11 -15.10
C GLU A 35 -8.09 -1.37 -15.14
N GLU A 36 -6.89 -1.69 -15.63
CA GLU A 36 -6.37 -3.07 -15.66
C GLU A 36 -6.27 -3.67 -14.26
N ASN A 37 -5.81 -2.90 -13.28
CA ASN A 37 -5.80 -3.33 -11.88
C ASN A 37 -7.22 -3.57 -11.36
N ALA A 38 -8.16 -2.67 -11.69
CA ALA A 38 -9.54 -2.81 -11.27
C ALA A 38 -10.21 -4.06 -11.84
N GLU A 39 -9.79 -4.53 -13.01
CA GLU A 39 -10.22 -5.80 -13.59
C GLU A 39 -9.51 -7.01 -12.96
N HIS A 40 -8.19 -6.92 -12.78
CA HIS A 40 -7.32 -8.02 -12.36
C HIS A 40 -7.55 -8.50 -10.93
N TYR A 41 -7.86 -7.59 -10.00
CA TYR A 41 -8.05 -7.92 -8.58
C TYR A 41 -9.51 -8.26 -8.26
N ASP A 42 -9.72 -9.15 -7.29
CA ASP A 42 -11.06 -9.59 -6.92
C ASP A 42 -11.77 -8.60 -6.00
N GLY A 43 -11.02 -7.97 -5.12
CA GLY A 43 -11.53 -7.01 -4.14
C GLY A 43 -10.75 -5.71 -4.18
N ILE A 44 -11.46 -4.59 -4.02
CA ILE A 44 -10.84 -3.26 -3.95
C ILE A 44 -11.55 -2.50 -2.83
N VAL A 45 -10.81 -2.10 -1.80
CA VAL A 45 -11.39 -1.48 -0.60
C VAL A 45 -10.49 -0.38 -0.05
N VAL A 46 -11.09 0.68 0.50
CA VAL A 46 -10.40 1.50 1.50
C VAL A 46 -10.63 0.86 2.86
N ALA A 47 -9.56 0.53 3.56
CA ALA A 47 -9.66 -0.05 4.88
C ALA A 47 -8.55 0.44 5.82
N GLN A 48 -8.87 0.46 7.12
CA GLN A 48 -7.89 0.63 8.18
C GLN A 48 -7.44 -0.74 8.67
N VAL A 49 -6.16 -0.88 8.99
CA VAL A 49 -5.62 -2.09 9.63
C VAL A 49 -5.88 -2.00 11.14
N ASP A 50 -6.82 -2.79 11.65
CA ASP A 50 -7.15 -2.82 13.08
C ASP A 50 -6.11 -3.60 13.89
N GLU A 51 -5.63 -4.72 13.36
CA GLU A 51 -4.76 -5.68 14.05
C GLU A 51 -3.93 -6.47 13.04
N ILE A 52 -2.66 -6.74 13.37
CA ILE A 52 -1.76 -7.62 12.61
C ILE A 52 -1.35 -8.78 13.51
N LYS A 53 -1.72 -9.99 13.11
CA LYS A 53 -1.22 -11.22 13.75
C LYS A 53 -0.08 -11.78 12.93
N GLU A 54 1.13 -11.60 13.43
CA GLU A 54 2.33 -12.13 12.81
C GLU A 54 2.42 -13.65 12.96
N SER A 55 2.91 -14.31 11.91
CA SER A 55 3.32 -15.71 11.97
C SER A 55 4.55 -15.90 11.09
N LYS A 56 5.18 -17.07 11.18
CA LYS A 56 6.48 -17.34 10.56
C LYS A 56 6.58 -16.98 9.06
N HIS A 57 5.50 -17.13 8.29
CA HIS A 57 5.51 -16.91 6.83
C HIS A 57 4.30 -16.11 6.32
N LYS A 58 3.34 -15.78 7.17
CA LYS A 58 2.13 -15.03 6.81
C LYS A 58 1.71 -14.12 7.94
N ASN A 59 1.40 -12.87 7.62
CA ASN A 59 0.71 -11.97 8.52
C ASN A 59 -0.80 -12.07 8.26
N ILE A 60 -1.61 -12.04 9.32
CA ILE A 60 -3.06 -11.97 9.22
C ILE A 60 -3.49 -10.58 9.64
N LEU A 61 -3.93 -9.80 8.67
CA LEU A 61 -4.46 -8.45 8.87
C LEU A 61 -5.95 -8.56 9.17
N LYS A 62 -6.39 -7.95 10.27
CA LYS A 62 -7.81 -7.66 10.49
C LYS A 62 -8.07 -6.26 9.96
N LEU A 63 -8.86 -6.16 8.91
CA LEU A 63 -9.17 -4.89 8.28
C LEU A 63 -10.57 -4.42 8.69
N LYS A 64 -10.69 -3.13 8.97
CA LYS A 64 -11.96 -2.41 9.06
C LYS A 64 -12.21 -1.70 7.75
N VAL A 65 -13.18 -2.22 6.99
CA VAL A 65 -13.51 -1.71 5.65
C VAL A 65 -14.32 -0.43 5.79
N LEU A 66 -13.79 0.65 5.24
CA LEU A 66 -14.42 1.99 5.23
C LEU A 66 -15.24 2.20 3.96
N GLN A 67 -14.69 1.77 2.83
CA GLN A 67 -15.33 1.82 1.51
C GLN A 67 -14.99 0.55 0.74
N SER A 68 -15.90 0.12 -0.13
CA SER A 68 -15.65 -0.99 -1.04
C SER A 68 -16.03 -0.60 -2.45
N PHE A 69 -15.20 -0.97 -3.40
CA PHE A 69 -15.42 -0.73 -4.83
C PHE A 69 -15.55 -2.02 -5.63
N LYS A 70 -15.25 -3.18 -5.01
CA LYS A 70 -15.36 -4.48 -5.69
C LYS A 70 -15.49 -5.64 -4.71
N LYS A 71 -16.55 -6.45 -4.88
CA LYS A 71 -16.89 -7.75 -4.25
C LYS A 71 -16.91 -7.84 -2.71
N VAL A 72 -16.10 -7.09 -1.96
CA VAL A 72 -16.07 -7.09 -0.49
C VAL A 72 -17.31 -6.36 0.02
N LYS A 73 -18.12 -7.00 0.86
CA LYS A 73 -19.35 -6.38 1.40
C LYS A 73 -19.30 -6.25 2.91
N GLU A 74 -18.44 -6.99 3.57
CA GLU A 74 -18.32 -7.04 5.01
C GLU A 74 -17.56 -5.80 5.53
N THR A 75 -17.99 -5.26 6.67
CA THR A 75 -17.32 -4.12 7.34
C THR A 75 -16.03 -4.52 8.05
N SER A 76 -15.83 -5.83 8.28
CA SER A 76 -14.57 -6.37 8.78
C SER A 76 -14.19 -7.63 8.03
N ILE A 77 -12.97 -7.70 7.54
CA ILE A 77 -12.43 -8.86 6.82
C ILE A 77 -11.08 -9.27 7.38
N LYS A 78 -10.72 -10.53 7.17
CA LYS A 78 -9.37 -11.04 7.41
C LYS A 78 -8.63 -11.14 6.09
N VAL A 79 -7.45 -10.53 6.02
CA VAL A 79 -6.58 -10.55 4.84
C VAL A 79 -5.26 -11.21 5.20
N TYR A 80 -4.76 -12.07 4.31
CA TYR A 80 -3.47 -12.73 4.48
C TYR A 80 -2.42 -12.00 3.65
N GLU A 81 -1.36 -11.56 4.31
CA GLU A 81 -0.20 -10.91 3.71
C GLU A 81 1.04 -11.79 3.94
N ASN A 82 2.07 -11.65 3.10
CA ASN A 82 3.34 -12.31 3.35
C ASN A 82 4.11 -11.61 4.49
N ALA A 83 4.69 -12.37 5.42
CA ALA A 83 5.40 -11.80 6.57
C ALA A 83 6.75 -11.13 6.21
N ASP A 84 7.44 -11.62 5.17
CA ASP A 84 8.78 -11.17 4.79
C ASP A 84 8.76 -9.92 3.88
N TRP A 85 7.65 -9.69 3.18
CA TRP A 85 7.50 -8.60 2.20
C TRP A 85 6.29 -7.70 2.45
N GLY A 86 5.48 -8.00 3.48
CA GLY A 86 4.35 -7.18 3.88
C GLY A 86 4.79 -5.80 4.35
N THR A 87 4.02 -4.77 4.00
CA THR A 87 4.31 -3.37 4.38
C THR A 87 3.18 -2.70 5.16
N SER A 88 2.11 -3.45 5.41
CA SER A 88 0.95 -3.00 6.16
C SER A 88 1.32 -2.71 7.62
N LYS A 89 0.75 -1.63 8.18
CA LYS A 89 0.97 -1.23 9.58
C LYS A 89 -0.36 -1.07 10.31
N GLU A 90 -0.40 -1.48 11.58
CA GLU A 90 -1.56 -1.26 12.45
C GLU A 90 -1.89 0.23 12.57
N GLY A 91 -3.18 0.56 12.58
CA GLY A 91 -3.70 1.93 12.68
C GLY A 91 -3.72 2.70 11.35
N GLU A 92 -2.93 2.28 10.36
CA GLU A 92 -2.84 2.96 9.06
C GLU A 92 -3.98 2.56 8.12
N SER A 93 -4.31 3.46 7.19
CA SER A 93 -5.35 3.25 6.18
C SER A 93 -4.76 3.18 4.77
N TYR A 94 -5.28 2.24 3.98
CA TYR A 94 -4.79 1.99 2.62
C TYR A 94 -5.94 1.77 1.64
N LEU A 95 -5.65 1.99 0.36
CA LEU A 95 -6.43 1.42 -0.73
C LEU A 95 -5.85 0.04 -1.05
N PHE A 96 -6.58 -1.02 -0.69
CA PHE A 96 -6.18 -2.39 -0.90
C PHE A 96 -6.71 -2.96 -2.21
N TYR A 97 -5.83 -3.60 -2.97
CA TYR A 97 -6.17 -4.44 -4.12
C TYR A 97 -5.95 -5.91 -3.75
N LEU A 98 -7.04 -6.64 -3.57
CA LEU A 98 -7.08 -7.97 -2.96
C LEU A 98 -7.39 -9.05 -3.99
N LYS A 99 -6.82 -10.25 -3.81
CA LYS A 99 -7.27 -11.45 -4.51
C LYS A 99 -8.04 -12.36 -3.58
N LYS A 100 -8.93 -13.17 -4.16
CA LYS A 100 -9.64 -14.21 -3.41
C LYS A 100 -9.07 -15.57 -3.77
N ASP A 101 -8.32 -16.18 -2.86
CA ASP A 101 -7.81 -17.54 -3.01
C ASP A 101 -8.48 -18.47 -2.00
N ASN A 102 -9.05 -19.58 -2.49
CA ASN A 102 -9.72 -20.58 -1.64
C ASN A 102 -10.73 -19.98 -0.64
N GLY A 103 -11.47 -18.95 -1.06
CA GLY A 103 -12.47 -18.25 -0.24
C GLY A 103 -11.88 -17.23 0.75
N LYS A 104 -10.57 -17.08 0.82
CA LYS A 104 -9.85 -16.15 1.70
C LYS A 104 -9.36 -14.95 0.91
N TRP A 105 -9.37 -13.79 1.56
CA TRP A 105 -8.78 -12.58 0.99
C TRP A 105 -7.27 -12.60 1.20
N GLU A 106 -6.50 -12.45 0.13
CA GLU A 106 -5.05 -12.33 0.20
C GLU A 106 -4.62 -10.98 -0.36
N LEU A 107 -3.52 -10.46 0.18
CA LEU A 107 -2.80 -9.31 -0.32
C LEU A 107 -1.56 -9.82 -1.09
N PRO A 108 -1.60 -9.89 -2.43
CA PRO A 108 -0.46 -10.37 -3.20
C PRO A 108 0.72 -9.42 -3.10
N LEU A 109 1.95 -9.96 -3.20
CA LEU A 109 3.20 -9.19 -3.13
C LEU A 109 3.27 -8.00 -4.09
N CYS A 110 2.64 -8.12 -5.25
CA CYS A 110 2.69 -7.13 -6.32
C CYS A 110 1.35 -6.43 -6.52
N SER A 111 0.55 -6.41 -5.45
CA SER A 111 -0.65 -5.59 -5.35
C SER A 111 -0.27 -4.11 -5.44
N PRO A 112 -0.99 -3.29 -6.22
CA PRO A 112 -0.82 -1.84 -6.24
C PRO A 112 -1.44 -1.18 -4.99
N THR A 113 -1.44 -1.89 -3.85
CA THR A 113 -1.91 -1.36 -2.58
C THR A 113 -1.01 -0.22 -2.15
N LYS A 114 -1.63 0.90 -1.78
CA LYS A 114 -0.91 2.11 -1.42
C LYS A 114 -1.56 2.84 -0.24
N PRO A 115 -0.79 3.63 0.53
CA PRO A 115 -1.32 4.48 1.57
C PRO A 115 -2.46 5.36 1.06
N LEU A 116 -3.44 5.64 1.93
CA LEU A 116 -4.65 6.36 1.53
C LEU A 116 -4.37 7.79 1.03
N ASP A 117 -3.36 8.45 1.58
CA ASP A 117 -2.91 9.79 1.17
C ASP A 117 -2.26 9.82 -0.23
N GLU A 118 -1.76 8.68 -0.71
CA GLU A 118 -1.21 8.51 -2.05
C GLU A 118 -2.24 7.97 -3.07
N ALA A 119 -3.47 7.68 -2.63
CA ALA A 119 -4.49 6.99 -3.44
C ALA A 119 -5.48 7.91 -4.18
N ALA A 120 -5.22 9.22 -4.23
CA ALA A 120 -6.18 10.19 -4.77
C ALA A 120 -6.64 9.89 -6.21
N ASP A 121 -5.71 9.55 -7.10
CA ASP A 121 -6.01 9.29 -8.52
C ASP A 121 -6.82 7.99 -8.71
N ASP A 122 -6.44 6.92 -8.02
CA ASP A 122 -7.17 5.65 -8.02
C ASP A 122 -8.58 5.82 -7.46
N LEU A 123 -8.73 6.56 -6.36
CA LEU A 123 -10.04 6.83 -5.76
C LEU A 123 -10.93 7.68 -6.67
N ALA A 124 -10.36 8.64 -7.40
CA ALA A 124 -11.12 9.42 -8.39
C ALA A 124 -11.69 8.52 -9.49
N TYR A 125 -10.92 7.55 -9.98
CA TYR A 125 -11.37 6.55 -10.96
C TYR A 125 -12.42 5.58 -10.36
N LEU A 126 -12.24 5.15 -9.12
CA LEU A 126 -13.08 4.14 -8.48
C LEU A 126 -14.40 4.68 -7.93
N LYS A 127 -14.55 6.00 -7.80
CA LYS A 127 -15.70 6.66 -7.16
C LYS A 127 -17.06 6.18 -7.67
N GLU A 128 -17.21 5.96 -8.96
CA GLU A 128 -18.47 5.50 -9.58
C GLU A 128 -18.75 4.00 -9.39
N ARG A 129 -17.77 3.25 -8.85
CA ARG A 129 -17.82 1.80 -8.64
C ARG A 129 -18.05 1.41 -7.17
N GLU A 130 -18.28 2.38 -6.29
CA GLU A 130 -18.51 2.13 -4.87
C GLU A 130 -19.75 1.24 -4.65
N ILE A 131 -19.64 0.27 -3.75
CA ILE A 131 -20.69 -0.67 -3.37
C ILE A 131 -21.02 -0.55 -1.89
N GLN A 132 -22.29 -0.74 -1.56
CA GLN A 132 -22.77 -0.64 -0.19
C GLN A 132 -22.23 -1.77 0.68
N LEU A 133 -21.70 -1.41 1.85
CA LEU A 133 -21.28 -2.35 2.87
C LEU A 133 -22.49 -2.90 3.64
N HIS A 134 -22.41 -4.17 4.02
CA HIS A 134 -23.35 -4.84 4.89
C HIS A 134 -22.90 -4.66 6.34
N PHE A 135 -23.71 -3.93 7.11
CA PHE A 135 -23.56 -3.89 8.56
C PHE A 135 -24.23 -5.14 9.13
N ASP A 136 -23.43 -6.09 9.60
CA ASP A 136 -23.96 -7.22 10.36
C ASP A 136 -24.53 -6.70 11.70
N SER A 137 -25.83 -6.48 11.75
CA SER A 137 -26.59 -6.09 12.96
C SER A 137 -26.58 -7.15 14.08
N ALA A 138 -25.74 -8.18 13.97
CA ALA A 138 -25.68 -9.31 14.89
C ALA A 138 -24.67 -9.13 16.03
N VAL A 139 -24.24 -7.90 16.31
CA VAL A 139 -23.66 -7.57 17.62
C VAL A 139 -24.82 -7.14 18.52
N PRO A 140 -25.35 -8.01 19.40
CA PRO A 140 -26.20 -7.53 20.47
C PRO A 140 -25.34 -6.59 21.31
N LEU A 141 -25.73 -5.31 21.33
CA LEU A 141 -25.36 -4.40 22.41
C LEU A 141 -25.82 -5.05 23.71
N GLN A 142 -24.95 -5.86 24.32
CA GLN A 142 -25.10 -6.32 25.70
C GLN A 142 -24.79 -5.11 26.58
N LEU A 143 -25.77 -4.21 26.66
CA LEU A 143 -25.90 -3.21 27.71
C LEU A 143 -26.32 -3.95 28.99
N ASN A 144 -25.36 -4.66 29.59
CA ASN A 144 -25.53 -5.21 30.92
C ASN A 144 -25.12 -4.15 31.94
N GLY A 145 -26.10 -3.68 32.71
CA GLY A 145 -25.85 -3.13 34.04
C GLY A 145 -26.02 -1.63 34.19
N ALA A 146 -27.27 -1.24 34.46
CA ALA A 146 -27.63 -0.20 35.43
C ALA A 146 -26.82 1.11 35.42
N ASP A 147 -27.11 1.98 34.47
CA ASP A 147 -27.27 3.39 34.80
C ASP A 147 -28.31 4.02 33.87
N SER A 148 -29.34 4.58 34.48
CA SER A 148 -30.40 5.30 33.79
C SER A 148 -29.86 6.60 33.24
N PHE A 149 -29.31 6.59 32.02
CA PHE A 149 -29.04 7.82 31.29
C PHE A 149 -30.38 8.35 30.73
N GLN A 150 -30.99 9.25 31.49
CA GLN A 150 -32.13 10.06 31.05
C GLN A 150 -31.71 10.85 29.81
N LEU A 151 -32.21 10.43 28.65
CA LEU A 151 -32.21 11.22 27.43
C LEU A 151 -33.27 12.33 27.58
N GLN A 152 -32.99 13.30 28.45
CA GLN A 152 -33.72 14.55 28.54
C GLN A 152 -32.77 15.70 28.21
N SER A 153 -33.21 16.54 27.28
CA SER A 153 -32.70 17.90 26.99
C SER A 153 -31.69 18.11 25.85
N VAL A 154 -31.79 17.38 24.72
CA VAL A 154 -31.43 17.99 23.42
C VAL A 154 -32.62 18.83 22.94
N LYS A 155 -32.85 19.96 23.63
CA LYS A 155 -33.72 21.04 23.13
C LYS A 155 -33.39 22.40 23.77
N LYS A 156 -32.25 22.53 24.44
CA LYS A 156 -31.82 23.77 25.11
C LYS A 156 -30.32 24.02 24.95
N ALA A 157 -29.84 23.91 23.72
CA ALA A 157 -28.46 24.28 23.36
C ALA A 157 -28.36 24.90 21.95
N GLU A 158 -29.47 25.41 21.40
CA GLU A 158 -29.48 26.17 20.14
C GLU A 158 -29.56 27.70 20.36
N ASP A 159 -29.86 28.18 21.56
CA ASP A 159 -30.02 29.62 21.83
C ASP A 159 -28.78 30.34 22.42
N GLU A 160 -27.67 29.64 22.71
CA GLU A 160 -26.48 30.27 23.33
C GLU A 160 -25.23 30.34 22.41
N SER A 161 -25.27 29.71 21.24
CA SER A 161 -24.20 29.74 20.23
C SER A 161 -24.40 30.85 19.20
N ALA A 162 -25.61 31.39 19.04
CA ALA A 162 -25.89 32.56 18.20
C ALA A 162 -25.34 33.88 18.78
N ALA A 163 -25.16 33.97 20.10
CA ALA A 163 -24.62 35.17 20.75
C ALA A 163 -23.07 35.27 20.70
N ARG A 164 -22.36 34.17 20.42
CA ARG A 164 -20.88 34.16 20.34
C ARG A 164 -20.33 34.37 18.92
N LEU A 165 -21.16 34.23 17.88
CA LEU A 165 -20.77 34.50 16.49
C LEU A 165 -20.85 35.98 16.09
N ALA A 166 -21.46 36.84 16.90
CA ALA A 166 -21.57 38.28 16.62
C ALA A 166 -20.41 39.14 17.16
N ALA A 167 -19.47 38.57 17.94
CA ALA A 167 -18.39 39.32 18.59
C ALA A 167 -17.01 39.20 17.92
N ALA A 168 -16.86 38.37 16.86
CA ALA A 168 -15.59 38.21 16.15
C ALA A 168 -15.52 38.99 14.80
N ALA A 169 -16.56 39.75 14.47
CA ALA A 169 -16.64 40.55 13.25
C ALA A 169 -16.44 42.05 13.53
N SER A 170 -15.20 42.44 13.77
CA SER A 170 -14.65 43.80 13.62
C SER A 170 -13.14 43.68 13.88
N THR A 171 -12.18 44.16 13.11
CA THR A 171 -12.08 44.92 11.85
C THR A 171 -10.58 44.85 11.46
N PRO A 172 -10.17 45.33 10.27
CA PRO A 172 -8.98 44.89 9.54
C PRO A 172 -7.75 45.76 9.80
N THR A 173 -6.58 45.32 9.33
CA THR A 173 -5.63 46.20 8.58
C THR A 173 -4.53 45.39 7.91
N ASP A 174 -4.36 45.71 6.64
CA ASP A 174 -3.22 45.53 5.74
C ASP A 174 -1.87 45.11 6.34
N GLU A 175 -1.31 44.02 5.82
CA GLU A 175 0.14 43.90 5.69
C GLU A 175 0.50 43.26 4.35
N LYS A 176 0.86 44.11 3.38
CA LYS A 176 1.55 43.72 2.15
C LYS A 176 2.94 43.19 2.52
N SER A 177 3.12 41.88 2.53
CA SER A 177 4.46 41.29 2.45
C SER A 177 4.71 40.74 1.04
N SER A 178 5.32 41.60 0.23
CA SER A 178 6.02 41.19 -0.98
C SER A 178 7.24 40.35 -0.58
N PHE A 179 7.15 39.03 -0.67
CA PHE A 179 8.31 38.16 -0.59
C PHE A 179 8.64 37.60 -1.97
N ALA A 180 9.48 38.36 -2.68
CA ALA A 180 10.22 37.89 -3.83
C ALA A 180 11.41 37.06 -3.35
N TRP A 181 11.37 35.74 -3.56
CA TRP A 181 12.57 34.91 -3.64
C TRP A 181 12.61 34.27 -5.01
N GLN A 182 13.13 35.05 -5.96
CA GLN A 182 13.92 34.49 -7.03
C GLN A 182 15.18 33.85 -6.43
N TYR A 183 15.66 32.77 -7.06
CA TYR A 183 16.97 32.14 -6.88
C TYR A 183 17.20 31.29 -5.63
N ALA A 184 17.05 29.97 -5.81
CA ALA A 184 18.00 28.99 -5.28
C ALA A 184 17.98 27.72 -6.15
N ALA A 185 18.41 27.87 -7.41
CA ALA A 185 18.91 26.73 -8.15
C ALA A 185 20.23 26.30 -7.49
N ILE A 186 20.23 25.16 -6.80
CA ILE A 186 21.44 24.51 -6.32
C ILE A 186 21.68 23.27 -7.20
N PRO A 187 22.58 23.35 -8.19
CA PRO A 187 23.17 22.18 -8.81
C PRO A 187 24.40 21.76 -7.98
N LEU A 188 24.23 20.75 -7.13
CA LEU A 188 25.33 19.93 -6.61
C LEU A 188 25.10 18.54 -7.20
N GLY A 189 25.78 18.13 -8.27
CA GLY A 189 27.22 17.91 -8.33
C GLY A 189 27.43 16.38 -8.27
N ILE A 190 27.40 15.68 -9.40
CA ILE A 190 28.60 15.23 -10.13
C ILE A 190 29.83 15.00 -9.21
N VAL A 191 29.70 14.16 -8.18
CA VAL A 191 30.86 13.57 -7.45
C VAL A 191 30.59 12.11 -7.06
N GLY A 192 29.88 11.36 -7.92
CA GLY A 192 29.53 9.95 -7.67
C GLY A 192 30.24 8.92 -8.55
N PHE A 193 31.10 9.33 -9.48
CA PHE A 193 31.64 8.44 -10.52
C PHE A 193 33.13 8.07 -10.37
N ALA A 194 33.84 8.59 -9.37
CA ALA A 194 35.28 8.32 -9.18
C ALA A 194 35.60 7.17 -8.20
N ALA A 195 34.63 6.67 -7.42
CA ALA A 195 34.90 5.65 -6.40
C ALA A 195 34.82 4.20 -6.90
N TYR A 196 34.22 3.94 -8.06
CA TYR A 196 34.05 2.57 -8.58
C TYR A 196 35.24 2.05 -9.42
N GLY A 197 36.17 2.92 -9.82
CA GLY A 197 37.29 2.56 -10.72
C GLY A 197 38.54 2.01 -10.03
N VAL A 198 38.73 2.23 -8.73
CA VAL A 198 40.01 1.92 -8.04
C VAL A 198 40.04 0.53 -7.42
N ILE A 199 38.90 -0.14 -7.24
CA ILE A 199 38.85 -1.47 -6.59
C ILE A 199 39.18 -2.63 -7.54
N ARG A 200 39.07 -2.45 -8.87
CA ARG A 200 39.32 -3.54 -9.84
C ARG A 200 40.79 -3.73 -10.25
N VAL A 201 41.71 -2.81 -9.92
CA VAL A 201 43.12 -2.92 -10.37
C VAL A 201 44.01 -3.68 -9.37
N ARG A 202 43.57 -3.91 -8.12
CA ARG A 202 44.38 -4.64 -7.12
C ARG A 202 44.20 -6.16 -7.08
N ALA A 203 43.19 -6.71 -7.75
CA ALA A 203 42.94 -8.16 -7.76
C ALA A 203 43.70 -8.92 -8.86
N ALA A 204 44.31 -8.23 -9.83
CA ALA A 204 44.98 -8.86 -10.98
C ALA A 204 46.50 -9.10 -10.80
N ARG A 205 47.06 -8.94 -9.59
CA ARG A 205 48.51 -9.08 -9.34
C ARG A 205 48.91 -10.14 -8.30
N LYS A 206 48.01 -11.03 -7.89
CA LYS A 206 48.30 -11.99 -6.81
C LYS A 206 47.86 -13.41 -7.15
N GLY A 207 48.47 -14.02 -8.17
CA GLY A 207 48.18 -15.42 -8.50
C GLY A 207 49.06 -16.10 -9.55
N GLU A 208 50.24 -15.58 -9.89
CA GLU A 208 51.28 -16.35 -10.60
C GLU A 208 52.46 -16.50 -9.65
N GLY A 209 52.65 -17.71 -9.12
CA GLY A 209 53.81 -18.05 -8.30
C GLY A 209 53.48 -19.06 -7.20
N GLU A 210 53.11 -20.29 -7.57
CA GLU A 210 53.59 -21.55 -6.98
C GLU A 210 53.13 -22.75 -7.81
#